data_AF-A0A067ZDN5-F1
#
_entry.id   AF-A0A067ZDN5-F1
#
_cell.length_a   1.000
_cell.length_b   1.000
_cell.length_c   1.000
_cell.angle_alpha   90.00
_cell.angle_beta   90.00
_cell.angle_gamma   90.00
#
_symmetry.space_group_name_H-M   'P 1'
#
loop_
_entity.id
_entity.type
_entity.pdbx_description
1 polymer ?
#
loop_
_entity_poly.entity_id
_entity_poly.type
_entity_poly.pdbx_seq_one_letter_code
_entity_poly.pdbx_strand_id
1 'polypeptide(L)'
;VDLQGKFTKEMGEFAGMYVKNEYYADGEAPERSVDVQIAIKLKEENKAFKVEKYVHSYPHCWRTDKPILYYPLDSWFIKVTEVKDRMHSLNEEINWKPESTGTGRFGNWLKNANDWNLSRSRFWGIPLPVWRTEDGKETKIVGSVAELKEEMALAVKAGVMTEDIFADFVSGDMSDENYDTV
;
A
#
# COMPACT_ATOMS: atom_id res chain seq x y z
N VAL A 1 6.70 -6.85 14.92
CA VAL A 1 7.31 -6.99 13.58
C VAL A 1 7.47 -5.59 13.02
N ASP A 2 8.62 -5.27 12.43
CA ASP A 2 8.90 -3.98 11.82
C ASP A 2 8.44 -3.89 10.35
N LEU A 3 8.67 -2.76 9.70
CA LEU A 3 8.28 -2.52 8.30
C LEU A 3 9.08 -3.33 7.28
N GLN A 4 10.16 -4.00 7.70
CA GLN A 4 10.95 -4.90 6.84
C GLN A 4 10.47 -6.36 6.96
N GLY A 5 9.52 -6.66 7.84
CA GLY A 5 9.08 -8.03 8.10
C GLY A 5 9.98 -8.79 9.07
N LYS A 6 10.75 -8.08 9.92
CA LYS A 6 11.56 -8.67 10.98
C LYS A 6 10.89 -8.54 12.33
N PHE A 7 11.11 -9.49 13.23
CA PHE A 7 10.65 -9.36 14.61
C PHE A 7 11.36 -8.21 15.32
N THR A 8 10.61 -7.48 16.14
CA THR A 8 11.11 -6.33 16.90
C THR A 8 11.77 -6.80 18.20
N LYS A 9 12.44 -5.89 18.92
CA LYS A 9 13.17 -6.19 20.18
C LYS A 9 12.31 -6.86 21.25
N GLU A 10 10.99 -6.64 21.23
CA GLU A 10 10.04 -7.22 22.16
C GLU A 10 9.92 -8.75 22.04
N MET A 11 10.38 -9.33 20.92
CA MET A 11 10.41 -10.78 20.70
C MET A 11 11.65 -11.49 21.29
N GLY A 12 12.47 -10.77 22.06
CA GLY A 12 13.60 -11.36 22.79
C GLY A 12 14.60 -12.02 21.85
N GLU A 13 14.84 -13.32 22.03
CA GLU A 13 15.81 -14.10 21.25
C GLU A 13 15.50 -14.17 19.74
N PHE A 14 14.24 -13.95 19.35
CA PHE A 14 13.83 -13.96 17.94
C PHE A 14 13.91 -12.58 17.29
N ALA A 15 14.30 -11.54 18.04
CA ALA A 15 14.43 -10.18 17.51
C ALA A 15 15.40 -10.13 16.33
N GLY A 16 15.04 -9.36 15.29
CA GLY A 16 15.84 -9.20 14.08
C GLY A 16 15.67 -10.32 13.03
N MET A 17 15.07 -11.46 13.38
CA MET A 17 14.78 -12.52 12.41
C MET A 17 13.60 -12.15 11.51
N TYR A 18 13.66 -12.50 10.22
CA TYR A 18 12.50 -12.39 9.34
C TYR A 18 11.39 -13.37 9.76
N VAL A 19 10.14 -12.91 9.65
CA VAL A 19 8.93 -13.72 9.92
C VAL A 19 8.82 -14.90 8.95
N LYS A 20 9.28 -14.74 7.71
CA LYS A 20 9.29 -15.78 6.67
C LYS A 20 10.67 -15.89 6.03
N ASN A 21 11.10 -17.10 5.71
CA ASN A 21 12.46 -17.34 5.22
C ASN A 21 12.68 -16.75 3.82
N GLU A 22 11.61 -16.61 3.04
CA GLU A 22 11.55 -16.03 1.70
C GLU A 22 11.97 -14.55 1.64
N TYR A 23 12.15 -13.91 2.81
CA TYR A 23 12.67 -12.55 2.90
C TYR A 23 14.19 -12.45 3.05
N TYR A 24 14.89 -13.53 3.41
CA TYR A 24 16.36 -13.55 3.40
C TYR A 24 16.89 -13.53 1.96
N ALA A 25 18.13 -13.07 1.77
CA ALA A 25 18.83 -13.27 0.52
C ALA A 25 19.23 -14.74 0.35
N ASP A 26 19.55 -15.12 -0.88
CA ASP A 26 19.98 -16.48 -1.20
C ASP A 26 21.20 -16.88 -0.37
N GLY A 27 21.08 -17.99 0.36
CA GLY A 27 22.15 -18.50 1.23
C GLY A 27 22.23 -17.86 2.62
N GLU A 28 21.43 -16.83 2.93
CA GLU A 28 21.41 -16.18 4.25
C GLU A 28 20.32 -16.71 5.18
N ALA A 29 19.38 -17.50 4.66
CA ALA A 29 18.30 -18.06 5.46
C ALA A 29 18.83 -19.00 6.55
N PRO A 30 18.29 -18.94 7.78
CA PRO A 30 18.69 -19.84 8.84
C PRO A 30 18.24 -21.28 8.53
N GLU A 31 19.00 -22.28 9.02
CA GLU A 31 18.68 -23.71 8.86
C GLU A 31 17.25 -24.05 9.30
N ARG A 32 16.79 -23.40 10.39
CA ARG A 32 15.41 -23.48 10.88
C ARG A 32 14.77 -22.12 10.80
N SER A 33 13.61 -22.03 10.16
CA SER A 33 12.80 -20.82 10.18
C SER A 33 12.39 -20.47 11.62
N VAL A 34 12.08 -19.20 11.84
CA VAL A 34 11.61 -18.72 13.16
C VAL A 34 10.33 -19.45 13.61
N ASP A 35 9.42 -19.78 12.69
CA ASP A 35 8.23 -20.59 12.97
C ASP A 35 8.59 -21.95 13.60
N VAL A 36 9.62 -22.62 13.06
CA VAL A 36 10.12 -23.90 13.58
C VAL A 36 10.80 -23.72 14.94
N GLN A 37 11.59 -22.66 15.11
CA GLN A 37 12.27 -22.39 16.38
C GLN A 37 11.28 -22.09 17.50
N ILE A 38 10.24 -21.29 17.24
CA ILE A 38 9.14 -21.02 18.18
C ILE A 38 8.42 -22.33 18.54
N ALA A 39 8.11 -23.18 17.56
CA ALA A 39 7.44 -24.45 17.82
C ALA A 39 8.29 -25.40 18.68
N ILE A 40 9.61 -25.46 18.47
CA ILE A 40 10.54 -26.24 19.29
C ILE A 40 10.54 -25.70 20.72
N LYS A 41 10.73 -24.39 20.90
CA LYS A 41 10.72 -23.74 22.22
C LYS A 41 9.44 -24.04 22.99
N LEU A 42 8.27 -23.87 22.36
CA LEU A 42 6.99 -24.14 23.00
C LEU A 42 6.82 -25.63 23.37
N LYS A 43 7.41 -26.55 22.61
CA LYS A 43 7.40 -27.97 22.93
C LYS A 43 8.32 -28.31 24.10
N GLU A 44 9.52 -27.74 24.14
CA GLU A 44 10.48 -27.88 25.25
C GLU A 44 9.92 -27.30 26.56
N GLU A 45 9.17 -26.21 26.48
CA GLU A 45 8.47 -25.59 27.62
C GLU A 45 7.16 -26.30 28.00
N ASN A 46 6.80 -27.41 27.32
CA ASN A 46 5.54 -28.14 27.49
C ASN A 46 4.27 -27.27 27.33
N LYS A 47 4.34 -26.25 26.46
CA LYS A 47 3.24 -25.33 26.10
C LYS A 47 2.58 -25.68 24.77
N ALA A 48 3.22 -26.52 23.94
CA ALA A 48 2.66 -26.99 22.68
C ALA A 48 2.01 -28.37 22.82
N PHE A 49 0.69 -28.45 22.64
CA PHE A 49 -0.04 -29.73 22.62
C PHE A 49 0.19 -30.52 21.32
N LYS A 50 0.19 -29.84 20.18
CA LYS A 50 0.36 -30.44 18.85
C LYS A 50 1.13 -29.49 17.94
N VAL A 51 2.10 -30.01 17.20
CA VAL A 51 2.86 -29.29 16.18
C VAL A 51 2.81 -30.13 14.91
N GLU A 52 2.27 -29.56 13.84
CA GLU A 52 2.18 -30.22 12.53
C GLU A 52 2.36 -29.22 11.39
N LYS A 53 2.76 -29.72 10.22
CA LYS A 53 2.84 -28.91 9.01
C LYS A 53 1.45 -28.82 8.38
N TYR A 54 1.10 -27.64 7.87
CA TYR A 54 -0.17 -27.40 7.20
C TYR A 54 0.09 -26.91 5.76
N VAL A 55 -0.59 -27.53 4.80
CA VAL A 55 -0.50 -27.17 3.38
C VAL A 55 -1.82 -26.53 2.98
N HIS A 56 -1.75 -25.27 2.54
CA HIS A 56 -2.91 -24.51 2.11
C HIS A 56 -2.53 -23.48 1.03
N SER A 57 -3.55 -22.81 0.48
CA SER A 57 -3.32 -21.60 -0.31
C SER A 57 -2.95 -20.43 0.61
N TYR A 58 -1.86 -19.74 0.31
CA TYR A 58 -1.41 -18.56 1.03
C TYR A 58 -1.20 -17.41 0.04
N PRO A 59 -1.57 -16.16 0.38
CA PRO A 59 -1.40 -15.05 -0.53
C PRO A 59 0.07 -14.65 -0.67
N HIS A 60 0.48 -14.33 -1.90
CA HIS A 60 1.83 -13.90 -2.24
C HIS A 60 1.78 -12.58 -3.02
N CYS A 61 2.87 -11.82 -2.94
CA CYS A 61 3.01 -10.60 -3.70
C CYS A 61 3.06 -10.93 -5.19
N TRP A 62 2.11 -10.42 -5.97
CA TRP A 62 2.03 -10.65 -7.42
C TRP A 62 3.23 -10.15 -8.24
N ARG A 63 4.19 -9.46 -7.62
CA ARG A 63 5.42 -8.95 -8.27
C ARG A 63 6.69 -9.69 -7.88
N THR A 64 6.77 -10.18 -6.66
CA THR A 64 8.02 -10.76 -6.11
C THR A 64 7.83 -12.20 -5.63
N ASP A 65 6.60 -12.71 -5.69
CA ASP A 65 6.19 -14.02 -5.17
C ASP A 65 6.53 -14.24 -3.69
N LYS A 66 6.85 -13.18 -2.94
CA LYS A 66 7.08 -13.25 -1.49
C LYS A 66 5.77 -13.37 -0.72
N PRO A 67 5.71 -14.18 0.36
CA PRO A 67 4.49 -14.38 1.15
C PRO A 67 4.07 -13.09 1.86
N ILE A 68 2.83 -12.65 1.68
CA ILE A 68 2.36 -11.39 2.29
C ILE A 68 1.92 -11.58 3.74
N LEU A 69 2.06 -10.53 4.54
CA LEU A 69 1.61 -10.49 5.92
C LEU A 69 0.51 -9.44 6.08
N TYR A 70 -0.51 -9.75 6.88
CA TYR A 70 -1.45 -8.74 7.35
C TYR A 70 -0.77 -7.90 8.42
N TYR A 71 -0.65 -6.60 8.17
CA TYR A 71 0.07 -5.68 9.05
C TYR A 71 -0.68 -4.34 9.11
N PRO A 72 -0.90 -3.77 10.31
CA PRO A 72 -1.57 -2.48 10.45
C PRO A 72 -0.64 -1.37 9.96
N LEU A 73 -1.08 -0.61 8.95
CA LEU A 73 -0.37 0.53 8.39
C LEU A 73 -1.32 1.72 8.23
N ASP A 74 -0.80 2.92 8.45
CA ASP A 74 -1.47 4.14 8.04
C ASP A 74 -1.52 4.18 6.52
N SER A 75 -2.72 4.32 5.98
CA SER A 75 -2.96 4.21 4.55
C SER A 75 -4.20 5.01 4.16
N TRP A 76 -4.17 5.56 2.94
CA TRP A 76 -5.30 6.24 2.33
C TRP A 76 -6.19 5.23 1.61
N PHE A 77 -7.49 5.33 1.86
CA PHE A 77 -8.50 4.47 1.24
C PHE A 77 -9.53 5.31 0.51
N ILE A 78 -10.03 4.77 -0.61
CA ILE A 78 -11.25 5.24 -1.25
C ILE A 78 -12.41 4.42 -0.68
N LYS A 79 -13.46 5.11 -0.21
CA LYS A 79 -14.64 4.49 0.40
C LYS A 79 -15.56 3.86 -0.64
N VAL A 80 -15.09 2.79 -1.27
CA VAL A 80 -15.76 2.06 -2.35
C VAL A 80 -17.07 1.45 -1.87
N THR A 81 -17.16 1.09 -0.59
CA THR A 81 -18.34 0.49 0.02
C THR A 81 -19.61 1.34 -0.13
N GLU A 82 -19.50 2.68 -0.19
CA GLU A 82 -20.65 3.58 -0.39
C GLU A 82 -21.21 3.55 -1.81
N VAL A 83 -20.39 3.22 -2.81
CA VAL A 83 -20.79 3.24 -4.23
C VAL A 83 -20.90 1.84 -4.83
N LYS A 84 -20.67 0.81 -4.02
CA LYS A 84 -20.61 -0.60 -4.43
C LYS A 84 -21.86 -1.07 -5.19
N ASP A 85 -23.04 -0.75 -4.68
CA ASP A 85 -24.30 -1.18 -5.28
C ASP A 85 -24.52 -0.50 -6.64
N ARG A 86 -24.20 0.80 -6.74
CA ARG A 86 -24.23 1.54 -8.01
C ARG A 86 -23.25 0.97 -9.02
N MET A 87 -22.02 0.65 -8.61
CA MET A 87 -21.04 0.00 -9.50
C MET A 87 -21.56 -1.35 -10.02
N HIS A 88 -22.24 -2.12 -9.16
CA HIS A 88 -22.83 -3.39 -9.55
C HIS A 88 -23.96 -3.21 -10.57
N SER A 89 -24.88 -2.28 -10.35
CA SER A 89 -25.95 -1.99 -11.32
C SER A 89 -25.40 -1.53 -12.67
N LEU A 90 -24.42 -0.63 -12.68
CA LEU A 90 -23.77 -0.19 -13.92
C LEU A 90 -23.06 -1.33 -14.64
N ASN A 91 -22.52 -2.31 -13.91
CA ASN A 91 -21.90 -3.49 -14.50
C ASN A 91 -22.89 -4.37 -15.27
N GLU A 92 -24.17 -4.39 -14.90
CA GLU A 92 -25.20 -5.15 -15.61
C GLU A 92 -25.54 -4.55 -16.98
N GLU A 93 -25.28 -3.24 -17.18
CA GLU A 93 -25.50 -2.56 -18.46
C GLU A 93 -24.36 -2.81 -19.47
N ILE A 94 -23.21 -3.33 -19.01
CA ILE A 94 -22.03 -3.58 -19.85
C ILE A 94 -22.25 -4.84 -20.69
N ASN A 95 -22.00 -4.77 -22.00
CA ASN A 95 -22.00 -5.93 -22.90
C ASN A 95 -20.70 -6.74 -22.75
N TRP A 96 -20.66 -7.66 -21.79
CA TRP A 96 -19.51 -8.51 -21.53
C TRP A 96 -19.36 -9.65 -22.56
N LYS A 97 -18.11 -9.92 -22.96
CA LYS A 97 -17.75 -11.07 -23.81
C LYS A 97 -16.56 -11.82 -23.18
N PRO A 98 -16.78 -13.02 -22.60
CA PRO A 98 -18.05 -13.72 -22.41
C PRO A 98 -18.88 -13.11 -21.26
N GLU A 99 -20.21 -13.24 -21.36
CA GLU A 99 -21.17 -12.70 -20.38
C GLU A 99 -20.90 -13.18 -18.95
N SER A 100 -20.52 -14.46 -18.79
CA SER A 100 -20.20 -15.07 -17.49
C SER A 100 -19.05 -14.39 -16.73
N THR A 101 -18.21 -13.62 -17.42
CA THR A 101 -17.17 -12.81 -16.77
C THR A 101 -17.78 -11.63 -16.03
N GLY A 102 -18.73 -10.94 -16.65
CA GLY A 102 -19.37 -9.75 -16.11
C GLY A 102 -20.38 -10.04 -15.02
N THR A 103 -21.34 -10.92 -15.31
CA THR A 103 -22.39 -11.29 -14.35
C THR A 103 -21.87 -12.21 -13.24
N GLY A 104 -20.90 -13.07 -13.58
CA GLY A 104 -20.27 -14.01 -12.65
C GLY A 104 -19.07 -13.41 -11.92
N ARG A 105 -17.86 -13.56 -12.50
CA ARG A 105 -16.59 -13.25 -11.79
C ARG A 105 -16.53 -11.82 -11.29
N PHE A 106 -16.71 -10.83 -12.18
CA PHE A 106 -16.57 -9.42 -11.84
C PHE A 106 -17.77 -8.92 -11.03
N GLY A 107 -18.99 -9.33 -11.38
CA GLY A 107 -20.20 -9.00 -10.62
C GLY A 107 -20.15 -9.50 -9.17
N ASN A 108 -19.73 -10.75 -8.93
CA ASN A 108 -19.58 -11.28 -7.57
C ASN A 108 -18.43 -10.61 -6.80
N TRP A 109 -17.36 -10.20 -7.50
CA TRP A 109 -16.29 -9.43 -6.89
C TRP A 109 -16.79 -8.04 -6.45
N LEU A 110 -17.54 -7.34 -7.29
CA LEU A 110 -18.13 -6.04 -6.96
C LEU A 110 -19.06 -6.14 -5.74
N LYS A 111 -19.92 -7.16 -5.63
CA LYS A 111 -20.81 -7.35 -4.46
C LYS A 111 -20.06 -7.45 -3.13
N ASN A 112 -18.82 -7.95 -3.16
CA ASN A 112 -17.97 -8.14 -2.00
C ASN A 112 -16.79 -7.15 -1.95
N ALA A 113 -16.85 -6.07 -2.73
CA ALA A 113 -15.79 -5.08 -2.76
C ALA A 113 -15.64 -4.40 -1.38
N ASN A 114 -14.40 -4.35 -0.91
CA ASN A 114 -13.99 -3.60 0.26
C ASN A 114 -13.46 -2.24 -0.16
N ASP A 115 -13.24 -1.35 0.82
CA ASP A 115 -12.61 -0.06 0.56
C ASP A 115 -11.22 -0.24 -0.07
N TRP A 116 -10.95 0.58 -1.07
CA TRP A 116 -9.77 0.42 -1.89
C TRP A 116 -8.60 1.15 -1.26
N ASN A 117 -7.61 0.39 -0.78
CA ASN A 117 -6.32 0.94 -0.38
C ASN A 117 -5.62 1.58 -1.59
N LEU A 118 -5.50 2.92 -1.58
CA LEU A 118 -4.91 3.72 -2.65
C LEU A 118 -3.43 4.01 -2.42
N SER A 119 -3.03 4.42 -1.21
CA SER A 119 -1.65 4.87 -0.97
C SER A 119 -0.63 3.75 -1.06
N ARG A 120 0.57 4.08 -1.55
CA ARG A 120 1.71 3.17 -1.60
C ARG A 120 2.96 3.89 -1.12
N SER A 121 3.73 3.26 -0.24
CA SER A 121 5.05 3.75 0.15
C SER A 121 6.08 3.37 -0.93
N ARG A 122 6.07 4.11 -2.04
CA ARG A 122 6.93 3.92 -3.23
C ARG A 122 7.37 5.28 -3.78
N PHE A 123 8.47 5.27 -4.51
CA PHE A 123 9.08 6.48 -5.08
C PHE A 123 8.56 6.80 -6.48
N TRP A 124 8.35 5.80 -7.33
CA TRP A 124 7.90 5.99 -8.70
C TRP A 124 6.39 5.78 -8.84
N GLY A 125 5.66 6.85 -9.12
CA GLY A 125 4.21 6.86 -9.28
C GLY A 125 3.64 8.29 -9.22
N ILE A 126 2.32 8.39 -9.34
CA ILE A 126 1.62 9.67 -9.19
C ILE A 126 1.53 9.98 -7.69
N PRO A 127 2.08 11.11 -7.22
CA PRO A 127 2.00 11.48 -5.80
C PRO A 127 0.54 11.74 -5.40
N LEU A 128 0.19 11.42 -4.16
CA LEU A 128 -1.09 11.84 -3.60
C LEU A 128 -1.01 13.35 -3.31
N PRO A 129 -1.86 14.19 -3.92
CA PRO A 129 -1.76 15.63 -3.79
C PRO A 129 -2.43 16.12 -2.49
N VAL A 130 -1.95 15.58 -1.37
CA VAL A 130 -2.51 15.81 -0.04
C VAL A 130 -1.44 16.42 0.86
N TRP A 131 -1.71 17.63 1.34
CA TRP A 131 -0.92 18.32 2.34
C TRP A 131 -1.65 18.29 3.67
N ARG A 132 -0.92 18.03 4.76
CA ARG A 132 -1.48 17.91 6.10
C ARG A 132 -0.54 18.58 7.10
N THR A 133 -1.09 19.22 8.12
CA THR A 133 -0.31 19.79 9.21
C THR A 133 0.37 18.69 10.02
N GLU A 134 1.49 19.01 10.68
CA GLU A 134 2.20 18.03 11.54
C GLU A 134 1.31 17.44 12.64
N ASP A 135 0.38 18.24 13.17
CA ASP A 135 -0.59 17.81 14.18
C ASP A 135 -1.82 17.07 13.60
N GLY A 136 -1.92 16.96 12.28
CA GLY A 136 -2.96 16.25 11.55
C GLY A 136 -4.34 16.89 11.56
N LYS A 137 -4.51 18.10 12.13
CA LYS A 137 -5.82 18.74 12.27
C LYS A 137 -6.35 19.32 10.95
N GLU A 138 -5.46 19.77 10.09
CA GLU A 138 -5.84 20.35 8.81
C GLU A 138 -5.30 19.49 7.67
N THR A 139 -6.11 19.29 6.65
CA THR A 139 -5.75 18.57 5.43
C THR A 139 -6.26 19.35 4.24
N LYS A 140 -5.38 19.59 3.27
CA LYS A 140 -5.68 20.27 2.02
C LYS A 140 -5.35 19.36 0.85
N ILE A 141 -6.24 19.30 -0.12
CA ILE A 141 -6.04 18.53 -1.35
C ILE A 141 -5.87 19.54 -2.48
N VAL A 142 -4.77 19.43 -3.23
CA VAL A 142 -4.48 20.31 -4.36
C VAL A 142 -4.91 19.59 -5.64
N GLY A 143 -5.95 20.10 -6.30
CA GLY A 143 -6.61 19.42 -7.42
C GLY A 143 -5.98 19.69 -8.78
N SER A 144 -5.10 20.69 -8.89
CA SER A 144 -4.49 21.08 -10.16
C SER A 144 -3.13 21.75 -9.98
N VAL A 145 -2.36 21.84 -11.07
CA VAL A 145 -1.09 22.59 -11.09
C VAL A 145 -1.34 24.09 -10.84
N ALA A 146 -2.46 24.64 -11.30
CA ALA A 146 -2.82 26.03 -11.04
C ALA A 146 -2.98 26.30 -9.53
N GLU A 147 -3.76 25.44 -8.84
CA GLU A 147 -3.87 25.51 -7.37
C GLU A 147 -2.51 25.31 -6.69
N LEU A 148 -1.67 24.42 -7.21
CA LEU A 148 -0.32 24.20 -6.66
C LEU A 148 0.54 25.48 -6.73
N LYS A 149 0.53 26.18 -7.87
CA LYS A 149 1.26 27.46 -8.03
C LYS A 149 0.73 28.54 -7.09
N GLU A 150 -0.58 28.59 -6.84
CA GLU A 150 -1.17 29.50 -5.84
C GLU A 150 -0.65 29.20 -4.43
N GLU A 151 -0.61 27.92 -4.03
CA GLU A 151 -0.07 27.52 -2.72
C GLU A 151 1.44 27.79 -2.60
N MET A 152 2.19 27.60 -3.69
CA MET A 152 3.62 27.92 -3.73
C MET A 152 3.88 29.42 -3.54
N ALA A 153 3.07 30.29 -4.16
CA ALA A 153 3.17 31.74 -3.94
C ALA A 153 2.89 32.12 -2.47
N LEU A 154 1.94 31.46 -1.81
CA LEU A 154 1.70 31.63 -0.37
C LEU A 154 2.90 31.17 0.47
N ALA A 155 3.52 30.04 0.11
CA ALA A 155 4.70 29.51 0.80
C ALA A 155 5.92 30.43 0.67
N VAL A 156 6.13 31.03 -0.52
CA VAL A 156 7.18 32.06 -0.74
C VAL A 156 6.91 33.30 0.10
N LYS A 157 5.67 33.81 0.08
CA LYS A 157 5.27 34.97 0.89
C LYS A 157 5.44 34.72 2.40
N ALA A 158 5.23 33.49 2.84
CA ALA A 158 5.43 33.06 4.23
C ALA A 158 6.91 32.82 4.59
N GLY A 159 7.83 32.84 3.62
CA GLY A 159 9.25 32.58 3.82
C GLY A 159 9.60 31.11 4.05
N VAL A 160 8.67 30.18 3.77
CA VAL A 160 8.91 28.73 3.85
C VAL A 160 9.68 28.23 2.62
N MET A 161 9.42 28.87 1.47
CA MET A 161 10.10 28.59 0.21
C MET A 161 10.83 29.85 -0.26
N THR A 162 11.99 29.69 -0.90
CA THR A 162 12.79 30.81 -1.41
C THR A 162 12.20 31.40 -2.70
N GLU A 163 11.73 30.55 -3.61
CA GLU A 163 11.21 30.93 -4.92
C GLU A 163 10.27 29.86 -5.48
N ASP A 164 9.41 30.24 -6.45
CA ASP A 164 8.53 29.32 -7.17
C ASP A 164 9.34 28.40 -8.11
N ILE A 165 9.49 27.11 -7.74
CA ILE A 165 10.23 26.13 -8.55
C ILE A 165 9.53 25.75 -9.86
N PHE A 166 8.28 26.18 -10.07
CA PHE A 166 7.53 26.01 -11.32
C PHE A 166 7.21 27.36 -11.97
N ALA A 167 8.02 28.39 -11.72
CA ALA A 167 7.80 29.73 -12.25
C ALA A 167 7.55 29.73 -13.77
N ASP A 168 8.40 29.03 -14.52
CA ASP A 168 8.38 28.97 -15.98
C ASP A 168 7.32 28.01 -16.56
N PHE A 169 6.78 27.10 -15.72
CA PHE A 169 5.74 26.16 -16.16
C PHE A 169 4.40 26.86 -16.38
N VAL A 170 3.81 26.70 -17.56
CA VAL A 170 2.52 27.27 -17.93
C VAL A 170 1.39 26.25 -17.71
N SER A 171 0.48 26.56 -16.78
CA SER A 171 -0.68 25.70 -16.48
C SER A 171 -1.59 25.54 -17.70
N GLY A 172 -1.86 24.28 -18.08
CA GLY A 172 -2.75 23.93 -19.19
C GLY A 172 -2.03 23.76 -20.54
N ASP A 173 -0.75 24.13 -20.62
CA ASP A 173 0.11 23.77 -21.74
C ASP A 173 0.69 22.36 -21.50
N MET A 174 0.41 21.45 -22.43
CA MET A 174 0.84 20.04 -22.36
C MET A 174 1.95 19.71 -23.36
N SER A 175 2.60 20.73 -23.92
CA SER A 175 3.77 20.58 -24.80
C SER A 175 4.98 20.06 -24.04
N ASP A 176 5.82 19.29 -24.73
CA ASP A 176 7.06 18.76 -24.15
C ASP A 176 7.98 19.91 -23.70
N GLU A 177 8.03 21.00 -24.47
CA GLU A 177 8.80 22.20 -24.12
C GLU A 177 8.40 22.80 -22.77
N ASN A 178 7.11 22.78 -22.43
CA ASN A 178 6.62 23.26 -21.15
C ASN A 178 7.01 22.30 -20.00
N TYR A 179 6.96 20.99 -20.23
CA TYR A 179 7.38 19.99 -19.23
C TYR A 179 8.89 19.99 -18.99
N ASP A 180 9.69 20.32 -20.00
CA ASP A 180 11.16 20.42 -19.90
C ASP A 180 11.63 21.64 -19.05
N THR A 181 10.71 22.53 -18.65
CA THR A 181 11.02 23.66 -17.74
C THR A 181 11.15 23.25 -16.27
N VAL A 182 10.86 21.99 -15.94
CA VAL A 182 10.61 21.49 -14.58
C VAL A 182 11.66 20.50 -14.10
#